data_AF-A0A5K0XTE3-F1
#
_entry.id   AF-A0A5K0XTE3-F1
#
_cell.length_a   1.000
_cell.length_b   1.000
_cell.length_c   1.000
_cell.angle_alpha   90.00
_cell.angle_beta   90.00
_cell.angle_gamma   90.00
#
_symmetry.space_group_name_H-M   'P 1'
#
loop_
_entity.id
_entity.type
_entity.pdbx_description
1 polymer ?
#
loop_
_entity_poly.entity_id
_entity_poly.type
_entity_poly.pdbx_seq_one_letter_code
_entity_poly.pdbx_strand_id
1 'polypeptide(L)' 'DELLWAAAWLFKASKSEKYLTYVDSNQAWSEPVSEFSWDNKYAGAQVILSK' A
#
# COMPACT_ATOMS: atom_id res chain seq x y z
N ASP A 1 -0.09 -4.87 7.25
CA ASP A 1 0.18 -4.60 5.82
C ASP A 1 -1.05 -4.81 4.94
N GLU A 2 -1.97 -5.65 5.36
CA GLU A 2 -3.21 -5.97 4.66
C GLU A 2 -4.15 -4.77 4.50
N LEU A 3 -4.22 -3.89 5.50
CA LEU A 3 -4.99 -2.64 5.38
C LEU A 3 -4.38 -1.69 4.36
N LEU A 4 -3.05 -1.61 4.28
CA LEU A 4 -2.33 -0.82 3.28
C LEU A 4 -2.48 -1.42 1.89
N TRP A 5 -2.41 -2.75 1.79
CA TRP A 5 -2.68 -3.49 0.57
C TRP A 5 -4.10 -3.22 0.05
N ALA A 6 -5.10 -3.28 0.93
CA ALA A 6 -6.48 -2.96 0.58
C ALA A 6 -6.64 -1.50 0.15
N ALA A 7 -6.05 -0.55 0.88
CA ALA A 7 -6.09 0.86 0.53
C ALA A 7 -5.41 1.15 -0.82
N ALA A 8 -4.27 0.51 -1.12
CA ALA A 8 -3.59 0.62 -2.40
C ALA A 8 -4.48 0.13 -3.56
N TRP A 9 -5.15 -1.01 -3.40
CA TRP A 9 -6.10 -1.53 -4.40
C TRP A 9 -7.33 -0.64 -4.56
N LEU A 10 -7.90 -0.16 -3.45
CA LEU A 10 -9.05 0.75 -3.49
C LEU A 10 -8.69 2.08 -4.15
N PHE A 11 -7.51 2.65 -3.87
CA PHE A 11 -7.00 3.82 -4.58
C PHE A 11 -6.84 3.55 -6.08
N LYS A 12 -6.23 2.42 -6.44
CA LYS A 12 -6.06 2.04 -7.85
C LYS A 12 -7.38 1.92 -8.59
N ALA A 13 -8.41 1.35 -7.95
CA ALA A 13 -9.72 1.12 -8.55
C ALA A 13 -10.61 2.37 -8.58
N SER A 14 -10.57 3.20 -7.53
CA SER A 14 -11.50 4.33 -7.36
C SER A 14 -10.90 5.71 -7.65
N LYS A 15 -9.57 5.84 -7.61
CA LYS A 15 -8.84 7.11 -7.63
C LYS A 15 -9.25 8.09 -6.53
N SER A 16 -9.90 7.61 -5.46
CA SER A 16 -10.27 8.45 -4.32
C SER A 16 -9.06 8.74 -3.44
N GLU A 17 -8.73 10.02 -3.29
CA GLU A 17 -7.58 10.50 -2.48
C GLU A 17 -7.64 10.05 -1.02
N LYS A 18 -8.84 9.77 -0.48
CA LYS A 18 -9.01 9.25 0.88
C LYS A 18 -8.13 8.02 1.16
N TYR A 19 -8.01 7.12 0.18
CA TYR A 19 -7.20 5.91 0.33
C TYR A 19 -5.71 6.19 0.24
N LEU A 20 -5.31 7.17 -0.57
CA LEU A 20 -3.92 7.63 -0.63
C LEU A 20 -3.51 8.31 0.69
N THR A 21 -4.35 9.20 1.23
CA THR A 21 -4.13 9.83 2.54
C THR A 21 -4.00 8.79 3.66
N TYR A 22 -4.79 7.72 3.60
CA TYR A 22 -4.67 6.64 4.56
C TYR A 22 -3.29 5.96 4.48
N VAL A 23 -2.82 5.66 3.26
CA VAL A 23 -1.47 5.08 3.06
C VAL A 23 -0.40 6.04 3.58
N ASP A 24 -0.43 7.31 3.18
CA ASP A 24 0.57 8.31 3.59
C ASP A 24 0.63 8.53 5.10
N SER A 25 -0.50 8.42 5.80
CA SER A 25 -0.54 8.53 7.27
C SER A 25 0.15 7.36 8.00
N ASN A 26 0.41 6.24 7.33
CA ASN A 26 1.07 5.07 7.90
C ASN A 26 2.59 5.10 7.62
N GLN A 27 3.36 5.86 8.39
CA GLN A 27 4.79 6.14 8.15
C GLN A 27 5.68 4.92 7.83
N ALA A 28 5.34 3.72 8.31
CA ALA A 28 6.09 2.51 8.03
C ALA A 28 5.87 1.93 6.62
N TRP A 29 4.95 2.47 5.81
CA TRP A 29 4.59 1.90 4.50
C TRP A 29 5.69 2.07 3.45
N SER A 30 6.55 3.07 3.58
CA SER A 30 7.66 3.37 2.65
C SER A 30 9.00 2.78 3.08
N GLU A 31 9.03 2.00 4.15
CA GLU A 31 10.25 1.33 4.61
C GLU A 31 10.73 0.29 3.56
N PRO A 32 12.04 0.11 3.38
CA PRO A 32 12.56 -0.92 2.50
C PRO A 32 12.09 -2.31 2.93
N VAL A 33 11.49 -3.05 2.01
CA VAL A 33 11.00 -4.41 2.27
C VAL A 33 11.71 -5.37 1.32
N SER A 34 12.28 -6.44 1.86
CA SER A 34 13.06 -7.42 1.09
C SER A 34 12.24 -8.64 0.64
N GLU A 35 10.96 -8.72 1.01
CA GLU A 35 10.14 -9.90 0.74
C GLU A 35 8.68 -9.55 0.41
N PHE A 36 8.04 -10.48 -0.30
CA PHE A 36 6.61 -10.51 -0.55
C PHE A 36 6.11 -11.93 -0.31
N SER A 37 5.10 -12.08 0.55
CA SER A 37 4.53 -13.38 0.91
C SER A 37 3.04 -13.25 1.21
N TRP A 38 2.38 -14.37 1.56
CA TRP A 38 0.98 -14.34 2.01
C TRP A 38 0.76 -13.58 3.32
N ASP A 39 1.79 -13.48 4.15
CA ASP A 39 1.78 -12.80 5.45
C ASP A 39 2.35 -11.38 5.36
N ASN A 40 3.03 -11.03 4.26
CA ASN A 40 3.66 -9.72 4.08
C ASN A 40 3.41 -9.15 2.67
N LYS A 41 2.56 -8.13 2.58
CA LYS A 41 2.12 -7.47 1.35
C LYS A 41 2.71 -6.07 1.13
N TYR A 42 3.61 -5.59 1.99
CA TYR A 42 4.14 -4.22 1.87
C TYR A 42 4.83 -3.98 0.52
N ALA A 43 5.73 -4.87 0.09
CA ALA A 43 6.40 -4.75 -1.21
C ALA A 43 5.40 -4.68 -2.38
N GLY A 44 4.33 -5.48 -2.30
CA GLY A 44 3.24 -5.43 -3.29
C GLY A 44 2.54 -4.09 -3.30
N ALA A 45 2.16 -3.55 -2.14
CA ALA A 45 1.47 -2.27 -2.01
C ALA A 45 2.32 -1.12 -2.56
N GLN A 46 3.62 -1.11 -2.26
CA GLN A 46 4.58 -0.12 -2.78
C GLN A 46 4.65 -0.16 -4.32
N VAL A 47 4.70 -1.34 -4.93
CA VAL A 47 4.69 -1.50 -6.39
C VAL A 47 3.38 -1.04 -7.04
N ILE A 48 2.24 -1.20 -6.36
CA ILE A 48 0.96 -0.70 -6.87
C ILE A 48 0.94 0.84 -6.93
N LEU A 49 1.56 1.48 -5.94
CA LEU A 49 1.54 2.92 -5.74
C LEU A 49 2.69 3.67 -6.43
N SER A 50 3.69 2.97 -6.97
CA SER A 50 4.85 3.58 -7.66
C SER A 50 4.58 4.06 -9.09
N LYS A 51 3.34 3.95 -9.59
CA LYS A 51 2.93 4.29 -10.95
C LYS A 51 2.17 5.61 -11.06
#